data_AF-A0A6I2GLJ9-F1
#
_entry.id   AF-A0A6I2GLJ9-F1
#
_cell.length_a   1.000
_cell.length_b   1.000
_cell.length_c   1.000
_cell.angle_alpha   90.00
_cell.angle_beta   90.00
_cell.angle_gamma   90.00
#
_symmetry.space_group_name_H-M   'P 1'
#
loop_
_entity.id
_entity.type
_entity.pdbx_description
1 polymer ?
#
loop_
_entity_poly.entity_id
_entity_poly.type
_entity_poly.pdbx_seq_one_letter_code
_entity_poly.pdbx_strand_id
1 'polypeptide(L)'
;MAQNPEQQRGAQGTPQPRPRTLEERRALRRESRASQTYADFLRQLSERGGMSPHVAERAASSVLCALEERILPDEAKDMEAQLPVKLTELLHRCERHEHGGPPRKFGREEMLQRVGEDLALQPEAVEPVVRAVCNVLRARLSEGEAEDVMNQLPEDLRALWRRVS
;
A
#
# COMPACT_ATOMS: atom_id res chain seq x y z
N MET A 1 42.86 -43.17 48.00
CA MET A 1 41.93 -42.28 48.73
C MET A 1 42.36 -40.85 48.42
N ALA A 2 41.54 -39.89 47.98
CA ALA A 2 40.14 -39.88 47.48
C ALA A 2 40.08 -38.77 46.39
N GLN A 3 39.46 -38.96 45.22
CA GLN A 3 38.05 -38.65 44.90
C GLN A 3 37.55 -37.25 45.32
N ASN A 4 37.41 -36.37 44.30
CA ASN A 4 36.34 -35.40 43.95
C ASN A 4 35.15 -35.17 44.92
N PRO A 5 34.34 -34.08 44.81
CA PRO A 5 34.17 -33.18 43.65
C PRO A 5 34.33 -31.68 44.05
N GLU A 6 33.83 -30.61 43.40
CA GLU A 6 32.83 -30.47 42.32
C GLU A 6 32.99 -29.20 41.43
N GLN A 7 31.99 -28.99 40.57
CA GLN A 7 31.84 -28.01 39.50
C GLN A 7 30.85 -26.90 39.91
N GLN A 8 31.12 -25.64 39.54
CA GLN A 8 30.08 -24.62 39.39
C GLN A 8 30.35 -23.73 38.17
N ARG A 9 30.14 -24.31 36.98
CA ARG A 9 29.91 -23.51 35.76
C ARG A 9 28.48 -23.00 35.80
N GLY A 10 28.29 -21.72 36.11
CA GLY A 10 26.98 -21.07 36.07
C GLY A 10 26.37 -21.17 34.67
N ALA A 11 25.42 -22.08 34.49
CA ALA A 11 24.65 -22.19 33.27
C ALA A 11 23.74 -20.97 33.15
N GLN A 12 24.18 -19.97 32.38
CA GLN A 12 23.32 -18.88 31.94
C GLN A 12 22.30 -19.43 30.94
N GLY A 13 21.25 -20.07 31.46
CA GLY A 13 20.08 -20.43 30.66
C GLY A 13 19.43 -19.15 30.15
N THR A 14 19.61 -18.85 28.86
CA THR A 14 18.79 -17.84 28.19
C THR A 14 17.32 -18.18 28.43
N PRO A 15 16.51 -17.28 29.01
CA PRO A 15 15.13 -17.61 29.35
C PRO A 15 14.39 -18.08 28.09
N GLN A 16 13.97 -19.36 28.09
CA GLN A 16 13.22 -19.91 26.98
C GLN A 16 11.91 -19.10 26.86
N PRO A 17 11.63 -18.45 25.71
CA PRO A 17 10.46 -17.60 25.58
C PRO A 17 9.20 -18.43 25.85
N ARG A 18 8.30 -17.90 26.70
CA ARG A 18 7.08 -18.61 27.11
C ARG A 18 6.30 -19.07 25.86
N PRO A 19 5.71 -20.29 25.86
CA PRO A 19 4.94 -20.77 24.73
C PRO A 19 3.75 -19.83 24.48
N ARG A 20 3.74 -19.22 23.29
CA ARG A 20 2.75 -18.21 22.91
C ARG A 20 1.32 -18.76 22.89
N THR A 21 0.34 -17.94 23.25
CA THR A 21 -1.09 -18.28 23.23
C THR A 21 -1.59 -18.50 21.79
N LEU A 22 -2.80 -19.06 21.63
CA LEU A 22 -3.42 -19.16 20.29
C LEU A 22 -3.67 -17.78 19.67
N GLU A 23 -4.04 -16.80 20.50
CA GLU A 23 -4.33 -15.43 20.10
C GLU A 23 -3.07 -14.70 19.61
N GLU A 24 -1.99 -14.72 20.40
CA GLU A 24 -0.68 -14.16 20.01
C GLU A 24 -0.21 -14.76 18.68
N ARG A 25 -0.34 -16.08 18.50
CA ARG A 25 0.01 -16.78 17.26
C ARG A 25 -0.91 -16.44 16.08
N ARG A 26 -2.13 -15.95 16.31
CA ARG A 26 -3.02 -15.42 15.26
C ARG A 26 -2.63 -13.98 14.91
N ALA A 27 -2.40 -13.12 15.90
CA ALA A 27 -1.96 -11.74 15.72
C ALA A 27 -0.65 -11.67 14.91
N LEU A 28 0.38 -12.43 15.31
CA LEU A 28 1.66 -12.50 14.61
C LEU A 28 1.55 -12.94 13.14
N ARG A 29 0.64 -13.86 12.83
CA ARG A 29 0.40 -14.30 11.44
C ARG A 29 -0.32 -13.24 10.61
N ARG A 30 -1.25 -12.47 11.21
CA ARG A 30 -1.91 -11.34 10.57
C ARG A 30 -0.89 -10.23 10.27
N GLU A 31 -0.08 -9.87 11.25
CA GLU A 31 0.98 -8.85 11.12
C GLU A 31 2.05 -9.23 10.09
N SER A 32 2.50 -10.49 10.12
CA SER A 32 3.44 -11.04 9.14
C SER A 32 2.85 -11.02 7.71
N ARG A 33 1.57 -11.39 7.54
CA ARG A 33 0.87 -11.30 6.25
C ARG A 33 0.72 -9.86 5.77
N ALA A 34 0.29 -8.94 6.64
CA ALA A 34 0.12 -7.52 6.30
C ALA A 34 1.45 -6.87 5.88
N SER A 35 2.54 -7.20 6.57
CA SER A 35 3.89 -6.79 6.19
C SER A 35 4.32 -7.37 4.85
N GLN A 36 4.02 -8.64 4.58
CA GLN A 36 4.38 -9.29 3.32
C GLN A 36 3.61 -8.74 2.12
N THR A 37 2.28 -8.60 2.22
CA THR A 37 1.47 -8.05 1.11
C THR A 37 1.83 -6.60 0.80
N TYR A 38 2.17 -5.81 1.83
CA TYR A 38 2.67 -4.45 1.67
C TYR A 38 4.04 -4.41 0.96
N ALA A 39 5.00 -5.21 1.43
CA ALA A 39 6.32 -5.29 0.81
C ALA A 39 6.26 -5.82 -0.64
N ASP A 40 5.39 -6.81 -0.93
CA ASP A 40 5.16 -7.31 -2.28
C ASP A 40 4.48 -6.27 -3.19
N PHE A 41 3.65 -5.38 -2.64
CA PHE A 41 3.03 -4.27 -3.38
C PHE A 41 4.08 -3.21 -3.75
N LEU A 42 4.84 -2.72 -2.76
CA LEU A 42 5.89 -1.73 -3.00
C LEU A 42 6.98 -2.27 -3.94
N ARG A 43 7.38 -3.54 -3.80
CA ARG A 43 8.36 -4.17 -4.71
C ARG A 43 7.88 -4.13 -6.16
N GLN A 44 6.64 -4.56 -6.43
CA GLN A 44 6.08 -4.55 -7.79
C GLN A 44 5.98 -3.13 -8.37
N LEU A 45 5.67 -2.13 -7.54
CA LEU A 45 5.60 -0.74 -7.97
C LEU A 45 6.99 -0.14 -8.24
N SER A 46 7.98 -0.42 -7.39
CA SER A 46 9.38 -0.07 -7.62
C SER A 46 9.94 -0.70 -8.89
N GLU A 47 9.71 -1.99 -9.11
CA GLU A 47 10.15 -2.75 -10.28
C GLU A 47 9.53 -2.19 -11.58
N ARG A 48 8.21 -1.94 -11.59
CA ARG A 48 7.49 -1.49 -12.80
C ARG A 48 7.66 -0.01 -13.10
N GLY A 49 7.80 0.83 -12.07
CA GLY A 49 7.91 2.27 -12.21
C GLY A 49 9.34 2.82 -12.16
N GLY A 50 10.35 1.95 -12.01
CA GLY A 50 11.77 2.36 -11.96
C GLY A 50 12.11 3.27 -10.78
N MET A 51 11.38 3.14 -9.66
CA MET A 51 11.42 4.11 -8.55
C MET A 51 11.83 3.46 -7.23
N SER A 52 12.45 4.23 -6.32
CA SER A 52 12.84 3.71 -5.00
C SER A 52 11.61 3.34 -4.15
N PRO A 53 11.74 2.44 -3.15
CA PRO A 53 10.59 2.03 -2.31
C PRO A 53 9.89 3.20 -1.61
N HIS A 54 10.64 4.26 -1.24
CA HIS A 54 10.06 5.47 -0.63
C HIS A 54 9.25 6.30 -1.64
N VAL A 55 9.70 6.39 -2.90
CA VAL A 55 8.93 7.05 -3.96
C VAL A 55 7.71 6.20 -4.33
N ALA A 56 7.84 4.87 -4.36
CA ALA A 56 6.72 3.95 -4.58
C ALA A 56 5.62 4.10 -3.52
N GLU A 57 5.99 4.18 -2.25
CA GLU A 57 5.04 4.42 -1.15
C GLU A 57 4.30 5.75 -1.31
N ARG A 58 5.03 6.86 -1.52
CA ARG A 58 4.41 8.18 -1.71
C ARG A 58 3.55 8.26 -2.98
N ALA A 59 3.99 7.63 -4.07
CA ALA A 59 3.26 7.61 -5.33
C ALA A 59 1.95 6.80 -5.21
N ALA A 60 2.01 5.65 -4.54
CA ALA A 60 0.82 4.87 -4.23
C ALA A 60 -0.18 5.70 -3.40
N SER A 61 0.28 6.31 -2.31
CA SER A 61 -0.59 7.12 -1.44
C SER A 61 -1.21 8.32 -2.16
N SER A 62 -0.43 9.10 -2.91
CA SER A 62 -0.93 10.28 -3.63
C SER A 62 -1.96 9.93 -4.70
N VAL A 63 -1.71 8.86 -5.49
CA VAL A 63 -2.66 8.40 -6.51
C VAL A 63 -3.91 7.79 -5.88
N LEU A 64 -3.81 7.05 -4.78
CA LEU A 64 -4.96 6.47 -4.09
C LEU A 64 -5.85 7.54 -3.47
N CYS A 65 -5.28 8.51 -2.73
CA CYS A 65 -6.05 9.66 -2.25
C CYS A 65 -6.77 10.40 -3.39
N ALA A 66 -6.11 10.56 -4.55
CA ALA A 66 -6.75 11.17 -5.72
C ALA A 66 -7.88 10.29 -6.31
N LEU A 67 -7.75 8.96 -6.33
CA LEU A 67 -8.81 8.06 -6.77
C LEU A 67 -10.01 8.09 -5.80
N GLU A 68 -9.76 7.99 -4.49
CA GLU A 68 -10.77 8.02 -3.43
C GLU A 68 -11.55 9.34 -3.42
N GLU A 69 -10.86 10.48 -3.60
CA GLU A 69 -11.52 11.78 -3.80
C GLU A 69 -12.35 11.86 -5.10
N ARG A 70 -12.05 11.04 -6.12
CA ARG A 70 -12.65 11.15 -7.46
C ARG A 70 -13.85 10.24 -7.68
N ILE A 71 -13.90 9.09 -7.01
CA ILE A 71 -14.95 8.07 -7.17
C ILE A 71 -16.03 8.20 -6.08
N LEU A 72 -17.09 7.39 -6.14
CA LEU A 72 -18.13 7.41 -5.10
C LEU A 72 -17.59 6.84 -3.77
N PRO A 73 -18.05 7.31 -2.61
CA PRO A 73 -17.51 6.87 -1.31
C PRO A 73 -17.68 5.38 -0.99
N ASP A 74 -18.61 4.67 -1.64
CA ASP A 74 -18.76 3.22 -1.46
C ASP A 74 -17.75 2.45 -2.32
N GLU A 75 -17.58 2.85 -3.59
CA GLU A 75 -16.55 2.35 -4.52
C GLU A 75 -15.13 2.54 -3.96
N ALA A 76 -14.90 3.64 -3.23
CA ALA A 76 -13.65 3.89 -2.50
C ALA A 76 -13.41 2.84 -1.41
N LYS A 77 -14.43 2.49 -0.60
CA LYS A 77 -14.31 1.47 0.45
C LYS A 77 -14.08 0.08 -0.13
N ASP A 78 -14.76 -0.26 -1.22
CA ASP A 78 -14.65 -1.57 -1.84
C ASP A 78 -13.28 -1.74 -2.54
N MET A 79 -12.74 -0.67 -3.14
CA MET A 79 -11.35 -0.59 -3.58
C MET A 79 -10.37 -0.76 -2.40
N GLU A 80 -10.51 0.03 -1.33
CA GLU A 80 -9.66 -0.03 -0.13
C GLU A 80 -9.64 -1.43 0.51
N ALA A 81 -10.79 -2.11 0.56
CA ALA A 81 -10.95 -3.43 1.17
C ALA A 81 -10.08 -4.53 0.52
N GLN A 82 -9.59 -4.31 -0.71
CA GLN A 82 -8.71 -5.23 -1.43
C GLN A 82 -7.22 -4.83 -1.38
N LEU A 83 -6.88 -3.71 -0.75
CA LEU A 83 -5.50 -3.23 -0.61
C LEU A 83 -4.76 -3.85 0.59
N PRO A 84 -3.42 -3.84 0.62
CA PRO A 84 -2.66 -4.19 1.82
C PRO A 84 -3.02 -3.23 2.97
N VAL A 85 -3.41 -3.77 4.14
CA VAL A 85 -3.84 -2.98 5.31
C VAL A 85 -2.85 -1.87 5.70
N LYS A 86 -1.54 -2.10 5.58
CA LYS A 86 -0.51 -1.08 5.89
C LYS A 86 -0.50 0.11 4.92
N LEU A 87 -1.06 -0.07 3.72
CA LEU A 87 -1.25 1.01 2.75
C LEU A 87 -2.48 1.85 3.12
N THR A 88 -3.61 1.22 3.48
CA THR A 88 -4.80 1.97 3.94
C THR A 88 -4.53 2.69 5.27
N GLU A 89 -3.78 2.08 6.18
CA GLU A 89 -3.24 2.75 7.38
C GLU A 89 -2.38 3.98 7.08
N LEU A 90 -1.75 4.09 5.90
CA LEU A 90 -1.03 5.30 5.48
C LEU A 90 -1.97 6.34 4.87
N LEU A 91 -2.95 5.92 4.06
CA LEU A 91 -4.00 6.80 3.50
C LEU A 91 -4.81 7.47 4.60
N HIS A 92 -5.25 6.72 5.61
CA HIS A 92 -6.04 7.23 6.74
C HIS A 92 -5.25 8.17 7.67
N ARG A 93 -3.92 8.23 7.52
CA ARG A 93 -3.03 9.18 8.21
C ARG A 93 -2.62 10.36 7.33
N CYS A 94 -3.06 10.42 6.07
CA CYS A 94 -2.74 11.52 5.17
C CYS A 94 -3.63 12.74 5.48
N GLU A 95 -3.02 13.87 5.86
CA GLU A 95 -3.76 15.11 6.17
C GLU A 95 -4.55 15.67 4.98
N ARG A 96 -4.18 15.31 3.75
CA ARG A 96 -4.90 15.67 2.51
C ARG A 96 -6.19 14.86 2.32
N HIS A 97 -6.32 13.69 2.96
CA HIS A 97 -7.41 12.74 2.69
C HIS A 97 -8.69 13.08 3.48
N GLU A 98 -9.61 13.80 2.83
CA GLU A 98 -10.95 14.09 3.36
C GLU A 98 -11.89 12.89 3.19
N HIS A 99 -12.08 12.11 4.27
CA HIS A 99 -12.91 10.90 4.23
C HIS A 99 -14.40 11.24 4.20
N GLY A 100 -15.15 10.66 3.26
CA GLY A 100 -16.61 10.78 3.19
C GLY A 100 -17.14 12.11 2.65
N GLY A 101 -16.27 12.97 2.11
CA GLY A 101 -16.68 14.13 1.31
C GLY A 101 -17.38 13.71 0.00
N PRO A 102 -18.11 14.63 -0.66
CA PRO A 102 -18.67 14.37 -1.99
C PRO A 102 -17.54 14.25 -3.04
N PRO A 103 -17.70 13.40 -4.08
CA PRO A 103 -16.65 13.21 -5.09
C PRO A 103 -16.25 14.51 -5.79
N ARG A 104 -14.95 14.81 -5.77
CA ARG A 104 -14.36 15.99 -6.37
C ARG A 104 -14.31 15.82 -7.89
N LYS A 105 -14.76 16.84 -8.63
CA LYS A 105 -14.76 16.83 -10.09
C LYS A 105 -13.45 17.35 -10.63
N PHE A 106 -12.55 16.44 -10.98
CA PHE A 106 -11.31 16.76 -11.69
C PHE A 106 -10.98 15.71 -12.77
N GLY A 107 -10.00 16.05 -13.62
CA GLY A 107 -9.52 15.23 -14.73
C GLY A 107 -8.02 14.96 -14.66
N ARG A 108 -7.46 14.52 -15.78
CA ARG A 108 -6.06 14.10 -15.95
C ARG A 108 -5.05 15.16 -15.57
N GLU A 109 -5.21 16.39 -16.05
CA GLU A 109 -4.26 17.48 -15.80
C GLU A 109 -4.09 17.73 -14.30
N GLU A 110 -5.20 17.89 -13.57
CA GLU A 110 -5.18 18.12 -12.14
C GLU A 110 -4.69 16.89 -11.35
N MET A 111 -5.00 15.66 -11.78
CA MET A 111 -4.41 14.45 -11.17
C MET A 111 -2.89 14.46 -11.30
N LEU A 112 -2.37 14.72 -12.50
CA LEU A 112 -0.92 14.76 -12.75
C LEU A 112 -0.26 15.93 -12.01
N GLN A 113 -0.91 17.10 -11.92
CA GLN A 113 -0.40 18.22 -11.13
C GLN A 113 -0.25 17.83 -9.64
N ARG A 114 -1.33 17.34 -9.01
CA ARG A 114 -1.34 16.99 -7.58
C ARG A 114 -0.30 15.92 -7.24
N VAL A 115 -0.18 14.88 -8.06
CA VAL A 115 0.83 13.82 -7.86
C VAL A 115 2.25 14.34 -8.11
N GLY A 116 2.42 15.27 -9.06
CA GLY A 116 3.70 15.95 -9.30
C GLY A 116 4.14 16.79 -8.10
N GLU A 117 3.23 17.56 -7.53
CA GLU A 117 3.43 18.34 -6.30
C GLU A 117 3.76 17.42 -5.10
N ASP A 118 2.97 16.37 -4.87
CA ASP A 118 3.16 15.41 -3.77
C ASP A 118 4.47 14.63 -3.84
N LEU A 119 5.07 14.50 -5.03
CA LEU A 119 6.33 13.79 -5.26
C LEU A 119 7.53 14.71 -5.57
N ALA A 120 7.30 16.02 -5.71
CA ALA A 120 8.27 16.99 -6.21
C ALA A 120 8.91 16.58 -7.57
N LEU A 121 8.09 16.05 -8.48
CA LEU A 121 8.49 15.62 -9.82
C LEU A 121 8.22 16.69 -10.88
N GLN A 122 9.03 16.71 -11.94
CA GLN A 122 8.74 17.49 -13.15
C GLN A 122 7.57 16.86 -13.93
N PRO A 123 6.73 17.65 -14.63
CA PRO A 123 5.49 17.16 -15.25
C PRO A 123 5.66 15.94 -16.15
N GLU A 124 6.76 15.86 -16.90
CA GLU A 124 7.09 14.80 -17.84
C GLU A 124 7.32 13.44 -17.15
N ALA A 125 7.71 13.46 -15.87
CA ALA A 125 7.96 12.26 -15.06
C ALA A 125 6.71 11.74 -14.34
N VAL A 126 5.62 12.52 -14.26
CA VAL A 126 4.47 12.16 -13.41
C VAL A 126 3.56 11.12 -14.05
N GLU A 127 3.23 11.25 -15.33
CA GLU A 127 2.33 10.29 -15.99
C GLU A 127 2.83 8.83 -15.96
N PRO A 128 4.12 8.54 -16.23
CA PRO A 128 4.67 7.20 -16.07
C PRO A 128 4.50 6.65 -14.65
N VAL A 129 4.66 7.49 -13.62
CA VAL A 129 4.47 7.11 -12.21
C VAL A 129 3.00 6.80 -11.92
N VAL A 130 2.06 7.66 -12.32
CA VAL A 130 0.62 7.42 -12.12
C VAL A 130 0.17 6.15 -12.84
N ARG A 131 0.61 5.94 -14.09
CA ARG A 131 0.34 4.70 -14.84
C ARG A 131 0.92 3.47 -14.15
N ALA A 132 2.13 3.54 -13.60
CA ALA A 132 2.73 2.44 -12.86
C ALA A 132 1.89 2.07 -11.62
N VAL A 133 1.40 3.06 -10.86
CA VAL A 133 0.49 2.84 -9.73
C VAL A 133 -0.82 2.20 -10.18
N CYS A 134 -1.53 2.80 -11.16
CA CYS A 134 -2.78 2.24 -11.69
C CYS A 134 -2.62 0.79 -12.16
N ASN A 135 -1.52 0.46 -12.85
CA ASN A 135 -1.22 -0.90 -13.31
C ASN A 135 -0.95 -1.91 -12.18
N VAL A 136 -0.42 -1.46 -11.03
CA VAL A 136 -0.27 -2.31 -9.83
C VAL A 136 -1.58 -2.44 -9.08
N LEU A 137 -2.35 -1.36 -8.90
CA LEU A 137 -3.69 -1.39 -8.29
C LEU A 137 -4.61 -2.36 -9.04
N ARG A 138 -4.73 -2.24 -10.36
CA ARG A 138 -5.45 -3.18 -11.25
C ARG A 138 -4.90 -4.61 -11.28
N ALA A 139 -3.79 -4.89 -10.61
CA ALA A 139 -3.25 -6.25 -10.44
C ALA A 139 -3.44 -6.77 -9.01
N ARG A 140 -3.97 -5.94 -8.09
CA ARG A 140 -4.37 -6.30 -6.73
C ARG A 140 -5.88 -6.42 -6.58
N LEU A 141 -6.61 -5.52 -7.20
CA LEU A 141 -8.07 -5.57 -7.30
C LEU A 141 -8.53 -6.79 -8.11
N SER A 142 -9.72 -7.30 -7.76
CA SER A 142 -10.47 -8.21 -8.63
C SER A 142 -10.82 -7.52 -9.96
N GLU A 143 -11.21 -8.31 -10.96
CA GLU A 143 -11.60 -7.77 -12.27
C GLU A 143 -12.81 -6.83 -12.17
N GLY A 144 -13.81 -7.19 -11.34
CA GLY A 144 -14.99 -6.37 -11.05
C GLY A 144 -14.63 -5.01 -10.46
N GLU A 145 -13.95 -4.96 -9.30
CA GLU A 145 -13.58 -3.67 -8.68
C GLU A 145 -12.72 -2.80 -9.62
N ALA A 146 -11.84 -3.44 -10.42
CA ALA A 146 -11.01 -2.72 -11.38
C ALA A 146 -11.81 -2.12 -12.55
N GLU A 147 -12.99 -2.67 -12.86
CA GLU A 147 -13.98 -2.11 -13.78
C GLU A 147 -14.88 -1.08 -13.10
N ASP A 148 -15.33 -1.30 -11.88
CA ASP A 148 -16.19 -0.37 -11.15
C ASP A 148 -15.46 0.95 -10.84
N VAL A 149 -14.22 0.89 -10.35
CA VAL A 149 -13.32 2.07 -10.27
C VAL A 149 -13.16 2.74 -11.64
N MET A 150 -12.97 1.98 -12.73
CA MET A 150 -12.85 2.54 -14.09
C MET A 150 -14.13 3.27 -14.53
N ASN A 151 -15.29 2.74 -14.16
CA ASN A 151 -16.59 3.26 -14.56
C ASN A 151 -16.86 4.63 -13.92
N GLN A 152 -16.40 4.86 -12.70
CA GLN A 152 -16.50 6.16 -12.00
C GLN A 152 -15.56 7.25 -12.57
N LEU A 153 -14.51 6.85 -13.30
CA LEU A 153 -13.54 7.80 -13.88
C LEU A 153 -14.03 8.45 -15.19
N PRO A 154 -13.69 9.72 -15.44
CA PRO A 154 -13.85 10.39 -16.74
C PRO A 154 -12.86 9.82 -17.76
N GLU A 155 -13.12 9.98 -19.06
CA GLU A 155 -12.39 9.28 -20.12
C GLU A 155 -10.88 9.58 -20.17
N ASP A 156 -10.47 10.79 -19.80
CA ASP A 156 -9.08 11.22 -19.69
C ASP A 156 -8.32 10.55 -18.53
N LEU A 157 -9.00 10.27 -17.41
CA LEU A 157 -8.48 9.45 -16.31
C LEU A 157 -8.58 7.95 -16.60
N ARG A 158 -9.61 7.48 -17.32
CA ARG A 158 -9.66 6.10 -17.84
C ARG A 158 -8.47 5.80 -18.73
N ALA A 159 -8.00 6.78 -19.50
CA ALA A 159 -6.78 6.66 -20.30
C ALA A 159 -5.48 6.49 -19.47
N LEU A 160 -5.46 6.89 -18.20
CA LEU A 160 -4.37 6.56 -17.25
C LEU A 160 -4.58 5.20 -16.57
N TRP A 161 -5.84 4.85 -16.27
CA TRP A 161 -6.22 3.61 -15.57
C TRP A 161 -6.11 2.35 -16.43
N ARG A 162 -6.46 2.41 -17.72
CA ARG A 162 -6.34 1.27 -18.64
C ARG A 162 -4.88 0.85 -18.77
N ARG A 163 -4.64 -0.48 -18.75
CA ARG A 163 -3.33 -1.04 -19.13
C ARG A 163 -3.01 -0.62 -20.57
N VAL A 164 -1.83 -0.05 -20.77
CA VAL A 164 -1.26 0.07 -22.11
C VAL A 164 -0.75 -1.32 -22.48
N SER A 165 -1.28 -1.88 -23.57
CA SER A 165 -0.93 -3.19 -24.12
C SER A 165 0.42 -3.15 -24.84
#